data_AF-A0A962HN87-F1
#
_entry.id   AF-A0A962HN87-F1
#
_cell.length_a   1.000
_cell.length_b   1.000
_cell.length_c   1.000
_cell.angle_alpha   90.00
_cell.angle_beta   90.00
_cell.angle_gamma   90.00
#
_symmetry.space_group_name_H-M   'P 1'
#
loop_
_entity.id
_entity.type
_entity.pdbx_description
1 polymer ?
#
loop_
_entity_poly.entity_id
_entity_poly.type
_entity_poly.pdbx_seq_one_letter_code
_entity_poly.pdbx_strand_id
1 'polypeptide(L)'
;MDRIDIQVDDREVQVALGRARQRLANTRPLMAGIASLMLETVEDAFDQERDPTTGAPWPRLSRRTIEQRSKAKKWPGRILQASGQLAVSVSSTHNDTSATVSTNKVYARIHQFGGPAGRGHKARLPERPYLGLGSRDKTAIVEQVEKHISLTG
;
A
#
# COMPACT_ATOMS: atom_id res chain seq x y z
N MET A 1 27.95 -58.16 21.68
CA MET A 1 27.98 -56.77 21.15
C MET A 1 26.56 -56.27 21.25
N ASP A 2 26.29 -55.38 22.19
CA ASP A 2 24.94 -54.89 22.43
C ASP A 2 24.64 -53.74 21.47
N ARG A 3 23.55 -53.88 20.71
CA ARG A 3 23.06 -52.87 19.76
C ARG A 3 22.09 -51.96 20.50
N ILE A 4 22.32 -50.65 20.42
CA ILE A 4 21.38 -49.64 20.87
C ILE A 4 20.50 -49.29 19.67
N ASP A 5 19.20 -49.57 19.78
CA ASP A 5 18.18 -49.15 18.82
C ASP A 5 17.39 -47.99 19.43
N ILE A 6 17.34 -46.84 18.74
CA ILE A 6 16.53 -45.67 19.12
C ILE A 6 15.39 -45.55 18.11
N GLN A 7 14.14 -45.67 18.57
CA GLN A 7 12.97 -45.26 17.80
C GLN A 7 12.70 -43.78 18.06
N VAL A 8 12.76 -42.96 17.01
CA VAL A 8 12.34 -41.56 17.05
C VAL A 8 10.90 -41.47 16.55
N ASP A 9 10.00 -40.95 17.40
CA ASP A 9 8.63 -40.59 17.01
C ASP A 9 8.67 -39.20 16.35
N ASP A 10 8.60 -39.16 15.02
CA ASP A 10 8.75 -37.94 14.21
C ASP A 10 7.40 -37.32 13.81
N ARG A 11 6.28 -37.76 14.39
CA ARG A 11 4.93 -37.27 14.01
C ARG A 11 4.81 -35.75 14.11
N GLU A 12 5.38 -35.15 15.14
CA GLU A 12 5.37 -33.69 15.33
C GLU A 12 6.11 -32.96 14.19
N VAL A 13 7.23 -33.53 13.72
CA VAL A 13 8.03 -33.01 12.60
C VAL A 13 7.24 -33.10 11.30
N GLN A 14 6.58 -34.24 11.03
CA GLN A 14 5.75 -34.42 9.83
C GLN A 14 4.55 -33.46 9.81
N VAL A 15 3.90 -33.25 10.95
CA VAL A 15 2.80 -32.28 11.10
C VAL A 15 3.29 -30.86 10.84
N ALA A 16 4.44 -30.47 11.40
CA ALA A 16 5.06 -29.17 11.18
C ALA A 16 5.39 -28.94 9.69
N LEU A 17 6.02 -29.91 9.04
CA LEU A 17 6.37 -29.85 7.62
C LEU A 17 5.12 -29.77 6.71
N GLY A 18 4.07 -30.52 7.03
CA GLY A 18 2.79 -30.48 6.31
C GLY A 18 2.15 -29.10 6.35
N ARG A 19 2.12 -28.47 7.54
CA ARG A 19 1.61 -27.09 7.70
C ARG A 19 2.43 -26.08 6.90
N ALA A 20 3.76 -26.19 6.94
CA ALA A 20 4.65 -25.30 6.17
C ALA A 20 4.38 -25.41 4.67
N ARG A 21 4.31 -26.64 4.14
CA ARG A 21 3.98 -26.90 2.73
C ARG A 21 2.64 -26.31 2.33
N GLN A 22 1.60 -26.46 3.17
CA GLN A 22 0.28 -25.92 2.88
C GLN A 22 0.27 -24.39 2.80
N ARG A 23 0.98 -23.70 3.70
CA ARG A 23 1.06 -22.23 3.69
C ARG A 23 1.88 -21.70 2.51
N LEU A 24 2.95 -22.39 2.14
CA LEU A 24 3.73 -22.06 0.95
C LEU A 24 2.95 -22.34 -0.34
N ALA A 25 2.09 -23.37 -0.35
CA ALA A 25 1.22 -23.66 -1.48
C ALA A 25 0.03 -22.68 -1.61
N ASN A 26 -0.35 -21.98 -0.54
CA ASN A 26 -1.43 -21.00 -0.54
C ASN A 26 -0.97 -19.66 0.05
N THR A 27 -0.38 -18.83 -0.80
CA THR A 27 0.07 -17.47 -0.51
C THR A 27 -1.05 -16.43 -0.67
N ARG A 28 -2.26 -16.82 -1.08
CA ARG A 28 -3.37 -15.89 -1.27
C ARG A 28 -3.71 -15.07 -0.01
N PRO A 29 -3.74 -15.63 1.21
CA PRO A 29 -3.95 -14.85 2.43
C PRO A 29 -2.83 -13.82 2.69
N LEU A 30 -1.58 -14.19 2.38
CA LEU A 30 -0.45 -13.26 2.47
C LEU A 30 -0.61 -12.10 1.47
N MET A 31 -0.91 -12.39 0.21
CA MET A 31 -1.13 -11.35 -0.81
C MET A 31 -2.32 -10.45 -0.47
N ALA A 32 -3.38 -11.00 0.14
CA ALA A 32 -4.49 -10.20 0.65
C ALA A 32 -4.04 -9.24 1.76
N GLY A 33 -3.22 -9.70 2.71
CA GLY A 33 -2.64 -8.86 3.76
C GLY A 33 -1.76 -7.74 3.22
N ILE A 34 -0.91 -8.04 2.24
CA ILE A 34 -0.05 -7.06 1.57
C ILE A 34 -0.91 -6.04 0.81
N ALA A 35 -1.93 -6.48 0.07
CA ALA A 35 -2.83 -5.59 -0.66
C ALA A 35 -3.60 -4.63 0.27
N SER A 36 -4.02 -5.10 1.44
CA SER A 36 -4.65 -4.26 2.47
C SER A 36 -3.67 -3.23 3.03
N LEU A 37 -2.45 -3.65 3.39
CA LEU A 37 -1.40 -2.74 3.88
C LEU A 37 -1.07 -1.66 2.84
N MET A 38 -0.90 -2.05 1.57
CA MET A 38 -0.64 -1.09 0.50
C MET A 38 -1.78 -0.06 0.35
N LEU A 39 -3.04 -0.48 0.56
CA LEU A 39 -4.18 0.46 0.52
C LEU A 39 -4.15 1.42 1.71
N GLU A 40 -3.88 0.91 2.91
CA GLU A 40 -3.72 1.70 4.13
C GLU A 40 -2.61 2.76 3.97
N THR A 41 -1.46 2.39 3.38
CA THR A 41 -0.38 3.34 3.07
C THR A 41 -0.86 4.49 2.18
N VAL A 42 -1.76 4.23 1.23
CA VAL A 42 -2.34 5.27 0.36
C VAL A 42 -3.31 6.15 1.14
N GLU A 43 -4.17 5.55 1.96
CA GLU A 43 -5.11 6.28 2.82
C GLU A 43 -4.35 7.23 3.77
N ASP A 44 -3.29 6.74 4.40
CA ASP A 44 -2.37 7.53 5.23
C ASP A 44 -1.72 8.69 4.46
N ALA A 45 -1.28 8.45 3.22
CA ALA A 45 -0.71 9.50 2.38
C ALA A 45 -1.69 10.65 2.13
N PHE A 46 -2.96 10.32 1.86
CA PHE A 46 -4.03 11.32 1.69
C PHE A 46 -4.35 12.05 3.00
N ASP A 47 -4.39 11.33 4.11
CA ASP A 47 -4.77 11.87 5.41
C ASP A 47 -3.72 12.78 6.01
N GLN A 48 -2.45 12.42 5.83
CA GLN A 48 -1.29 13.18 6.31
C GLN A 48 -0.78 14.20 5.28
N GLU A 49 -1.31 14.17 4.06
CA GLU A 49 -0.86 14.97 2.91
C GLU A 49 0.64 14.82 2.62
N ARG A 50 1.11 13.57 2.59
CA ARG A 50 2.53 13.22 2.50
C ARG A 50 2.79 12.15 1.46
N ASP A 51 3.98 12.22 0.88
CA ASP A 51 4.51 11.14 0.06
C ASP A 51 4.76 9.91 0.94
N PRO A 52 4.14 8.75 0.66
CA PRO A 52 4.30 7.55 1.48
C PRO A 52 5.71 6.96 1.40
N THR A 53 6.46 7.24 0.32
CA THR A 53 7.81 6.70 0.13
C THR A 53 8.84 7.50 0.92
N THR A 54 8.72 8.82 0.90
CA THR A 54 9.72 9.74 1.47
C THR A 54 9.29 10.36 2.80
N GLY A 55 8.00 10.33 3.14
CA GLY A 55 7.41 11.04 4.28
C GLY A 55 7.30 12.56 4.10
N ALA A 56 7.75 13.10 2.96
CA ALA A 56 7.77 14.53 2.70
C ALA A 56 6.33 15.08 2.55
N PRO A 57 6.01 16.26 3.13
CA PRO A 57 4.70 16.86 2.94
C PRO A 57 4.52 17.29 1.48
N TRP A 58 3.31 17.11 0.96
CA TRP A 58 2.99 17.52 -0.39
C TRP A 58 3.12 19.03 -0.58
N PRO A 59 3.53 19.48 -1.78
CA PRO A 59 3.55 20.90 -2.10
C PRO A 59 2.17 21.54 -1.93
N ARG A 60 2.16 22.66 -1.20
CA ARG A 60 0.96 23.45 -0.90
C ARG A 60 0.20 23.83 -2.19
N LEU A 61 -1.10 24.07 -2.03
CA LEU A 61 -1.92 24.59 -3.12
C LEU A 61 -1.53 26.02 -3.45
N SER A 62 -1.65 26.40 -4.73
CA SER A 62 -1.46 27.79 -5.15
C SER A 62 -2.50 28.70 -4.51
N ARG A 63 -2.16 29.98 -4.31
CA ARG A 63 -3.09 30.99 -3.80
C ARG A 63 -4.39 31.04 -4.61
N ARG A 64 -4.30 30.98 -5.93
CA ARG A 64 -5.46 30.95 -6.83
C ARG A 64 -6.36 29.73 -6.57
N THR A 65 -5.77 28.56 -6.36
CA THR A 65 -6.53 27.34 -6.04
C THR A 65 -7.23 27.45 -4.69
N ILE A 66 -6.54 28.01 -3.68
CA ILE A 66 -7.12 28.27 -2.36
C ILE A 66 -8.31 29.22 -2.48
N GLU A 67 -8.15 30.36 -3.15
CA GLU A 67 -9.23 31.35 -3.36
C GLU A 67 -10.44 30.74 -4.06
N GLN A 68 -10.22 29.92 -5.09
CA GLN A 68 -11.29 29.20 -5.80
C GLN A 68 -12.02 28.21 -4.87
N ARG A 69 -11.29 27.44 -4.05
CA ARG A 69 -11.89 26.49 -3.11
C ARG A 69 -12.63 27.20 -1.97
N SER A 70 -12.11 28.32 -1.47
CA SER A 70 -12.79 29.14 -0.45
C SER A 70 -14.13 29.66 -0.96
N LYS A 71 -14.18 30.18 -2.19
CA LYS A 71 -15.44 30.61 -2.83
C LYS A 71 -16.45 29.46 -2.97
N ALA A 72 -15.94 28.25 -3.25
CA ALA A 72 -16.75 27.04 -3.33
C ALA A 72 -17.07 26.40 -1.96
N LYS A 73 -16.72 27.05 -0.83
CA LYS A 73 -16.87 26.52 0.55
C LYS A 73 -16.19 25.15 0.77
N LYS A 74 -15.08 24.91 0.07
CA LYS A 74 -14.25 23.69 0.15
C LYS A 74 -12.87 23.96 0.78
N TRP A 75 -12.70 25.11 1.43
CA TRP A 75 -11.47 25.50 2.12
C TRP A 75 -11.80 26.27 3.41
N PRO A 76 -11.07 26.05 4.54
CA PRO A 76 -9.93 25.13 4.71
C PRO A 76 -10.31 23.66 4.51
N GLY A 77 -9.44 22.87 3.88
CA GLY A 77 -9.70 21.46 3.57
C GLY A 77 -8.45 20.74 3.07
N ARG A 78 -8.56 19.43 2.82
CA ARG A 78 -7.40 18.60 2.44
C ARG A 78 -7.03 18.71 0.94
N ILE A 79 -5.74 18.67 0.64
CA ILE A 79 -5.14 18.59 -0.69
C ILE A 79 -5.54 17.26 -1.33
N LEU A 80 -5.84 17.27 -2.64
CA LEU A 80 -6.42 16.15 -3.40
C LEU A 80 -7.77 15.60 -2.90
N GLN A 81 -8.35 16.13 -1.83
CA GLN A 81 -9.59 15.61 -1.24
C GLN A 81 -10.80 16.57 -1.30
N ALA A 82 -10.75 17.63 -2.12
CA ALA A 82 -11.87 18.59 -2.23
C ALA A 82 -13.21 17.98 -2.69
N SER A 83 -13.19 16.82 -3.33
CA SER A 83 -14.37 15.99 -3.61
C SER A 83 -14.25 14.57 -3.03
N GLY A 84 -13.12 14.21 -2.43
CA GLY A 84 -12.78 12.84 -2.02
C GLY A 84 -12.66 11.80 -3.14
N GLN A 85 -13.04 12.12 -4.38
CA GLN A 85 -13.20 11.13 -5.45
C GLN A 85 -11.91 10.40 -5.85
N LEU A 86 -10.74 11.03 -5.69
CA LEU A 86 -9.47 10.35 -5.97
C LEU A 86 -9.18 9.31 -4.89
N ALA A 87 -9.19 9.72 -3.61
CA ALA A 87 -8.92 8.83 -2.48
C ALA A 87 -9.85 7.61 -2.51
N VAL A 88 -11.17 7.83 -2.64
CA VAL A 88 -12.17 6.75 -2.69
C VAL A 88 -12.07 5.87 -3.94
N SER A 89 -11.42 6.34 -5.01
CA SER A 89 -11.24 5.53 -6.23
C SER A 89 -10.05 4.59 -6.19
N VAL A 90 -9.20 4.71 -5.17
CA VAL A 90 -8.07 3.81 -4.99
C VAL A 90 -8.61 2.49 -4.44
N SER A 91 -8.23 1.38 -5.07
CA SER A 91 -8.63 0.04 -4.66
C SER A 91 -7.45 -0.90 -4.75
N SER A 92 -7.43 -1.90 -3.86
CA SER A 92 -6.45 -2.98 -3.89
C SER A 92 -7.04 -4.27 -4.45
N THR A 93 -6.20 -5.07 -5.08
CA THR A 93 -6.53 -6.39 -5.61
C THR A 93 -5.36 -7.33 -5.33
N HIS A 94 -5.63 -8.63 -5.27
CA HIS A 94 -4.61 -9.64 -5.06
C HIS A 94 -4.95 -10.95 -5.77
N ASN A 95 -3.91 -11.69 -6.12
CA ASN A 95 -4.00 -13.09 -6.51
C ASN A 95 -2.94 -13.88 -5.73
N ASP A 96 -2.66 -15.11 -6.15
CA ASP A 96 -1.79 -16.01 -5.39
C ASP A 96 -0.32 -15.53 -5.39
N THR A 97 0.09 -14.72 -6.37
CA THR A 97 1.50 -14.29 -6.53
C THR A 97 1.70 -12.78 -6.53
N SER A 98 0.63 -11.98 -6.39
CA SER A 98 0.73 -10.53 -6.46
C SER A 98 -0.34 -9.81 -5.65
N ALA A 99 0.04 -8.64 -5.16
CA ALA A 99 -0.82 -7.62 -4.57
C ALA A 99 -0.65 -6.33 -5.38
N THR A 100 -1.74 -5.60 -5.62
CA THR A 100 -1.74 -4.40 -6.47
C THR A 100 -2.70 -3.37 -5.92
N VAL A 101 -2.29 -2.10 -5.95
CA VAL A 101 -3.15 -0.94 -5.69
C VAL A 101 -3.25 -0.10 -6.96
N SER A 102 -4.46 0.33 -7.31
CA SER A 102 -4.73 1.05 -8.54
C SER A 102 -5.89 2.03 -8.38
N THR A 103 -6.06 2.93 -9.36
CA THR A 103 -7.20 3.85 -9.46
C THR A 103 -7.61 3.98 -10.92
N ASN A 104 -8.91 4.14 -11.15
CA ASN A 104 -9.49 4.33 -12.49
C ASN A 104 -9.58 5.82 -12.91
N LYS A 105 -9.07 6.77 -12.11
CA LYS A 105 -9.15 8.19 -12.42
C LYS A 105 -8.05 8.59 -13.40
N VAL A 106 -8.41 9.12 -14.57
CA VAL A 106 -7.43 9.57 -15.57
C VAL A 106 -6.49 10.65 -15.00
N TYR A 107 -7.01 11.55 -14.16
CA TYR A 107 -6.23 12.60 -13.52
C TYR A 107 -5.36 12.12 -12.34
N ALA A 108 -5.48 10.85 -11.92
CA ALA A 108 -4.61 10.23 -10.91
C ALA A 108 -3.13 10.42 -11.26
N ARG A 109 -2.78 10.11 -12.51
CA ARG A 109 -1.40 10.13 -13.01
C ARG A 109 -0.73 11.51 -12.85
N ILE A 110 -1.44 12.59 -13.18
CA ILE A 110 -0.86 13.93 -13.09
C ILE A 110 -0.67 14.38 -11.64
N HIS A 111 -1.42 13.83 -10.69
CA HIS A 111 -1.16 14.06 -9.27
C HIS A 111 0.01 13.22 -8.76
N GLN A 112 0.10 11.95 -9.17
CA GLN A 112 1.19 11.08 -8.77
C GLN A 112 2.57 11.60 -9.22
N PHE A 113 2.70 12.04 -10.48
CA PHE A 113 4.00 12.37 -11.08
C PHE A 113 4.19 13.86 -11.40
N GLY A 114 3.16 14.68 -11.15
CA GLY A 114 3.16 16.08 -11.58
C GLY A 114 3.20 16.23 -13.10
N GLY A 115 3.44 17.46 -13.56
CA GLY A 115 3.66 17.76 -14.97
C GLY A 115 2.69 18.80 -15.57
N PRO A 116 2.64 18.91 -16.91
CA PRO A 116 1.84 19.93 -17.59
C PRO A 116 0.33 19.72 -17.44
N ALA A 117 -0.39 20.76 -17.05
CA ALA A 117 -1.80 20.73 -16.69
C ALA A 117 -2.55 21.99 -17.15
N GLY A 118 -3.88 21.97 -16.99
CA GLY A 118 -4.76 23.08 -17.37
C GLY A 118 -4.96 23.20 -18.89
N ARG A 119 -5.70 24.24 -19.30
CA ARG A 119 -6.02 24.49 -20.72
C ARG A 119 -4.72 24.69 -21.51
N GLY A 120 -4.49 23.81 -22.49
CA GLY A 120 -3.30 23.85 -23.35
C GLY A 120 -1.99 23.52 -22.62
N HIS A 121 -2.03 22.81 -21.50
CA HIS A 121 -0.84 22.36 -20.76
C HIS A 121 0.13 23.48 -20.32
N LYS A 122 -0.38 24.71 -20.18
CA LYS A 122 0.43 25.89 -19.84
C LYS A 122 0.78 25.97 -18.35
N ALA A 123 0.03 25.31 -17.48
CA ALA A 123 0.36 25.24 -16.06
C ALA A 123 1.23 24.01 -15.81
N ARG A 124 2.08 24.07 -14.79
CA ARG A 124 2.82 22.90 -14.31
C ARG A 124 2.36 22.57 -12.90
N LEU A 125 1.84 21.37 -12.71
CA LEU A 125 1.43 20.87 -11.42
C LEU A 125 2.62 20.17 -10.75
N PRO A 126 2.90 20.43 -9.47
CA PRO A 126 3.86 19.62 -8.73
C PRO A 126 3.29 18.21 -8.51
N GLU A 127 4.19 17.24 -8.34
CA GLU A 127 3.84 15.91 -7.89
C GLU A 127 3.35 15.93 -6.44
N ARG A 128 2.41 15.03 -6.16
CA ARG A 128 1.86 14.73 -4.85
C ARG A 128 1.69 13.21 -4.80
N PRO A 129 2.80 12.46 -4.72
CA PRO A 129 2.76 11.00 -4.75
C PRO A 129 1.91 10.50 -3.59
N TYR A 130 0.91 9.68 -3.90
CA TYR A 130 0.09 8.99 -2.90
C TYR A 130 0.19 7.47 -3.07
N LEU A 131 0.73 7.00 -4.19
CA LEU A 131 1.14 5.61 -4.40
C LEU A 131 2.63 5.49 -4.12
N GLY A 132 3.01 4.54 -3.30
CA GLY A 132 4.40 4.26 -2.95
C GLY A 132 4.49 3.45 -1.67
N LEU A 133 5.69 2.96 -1.37
CA LEU A 133 5.98 2.21 -0.14
C LEU A 133 7.27 2.77 0.47
N GLY A 134 7.15 3.32 1.67
CA GLY A 134 8.27 3.75 2.49
C GLY A 134 8.97 2.58 3.16
N SER A 135 10.01 2.88 3.94
CA SER A 135 10.76 1.85 4.68
C SER A 135 9.89 1.10 5.67
N ARG A 136 8.97 1.80 6.36
CA ARG A 136 8.03 1.19 7.32
C ARG A 136 7.12 0.17 6.65
N ASP A 137 6.55 0.51 5.50
CA ASP A 137 5.64 -0.39 4.78
C ASP A 137 6.39 -1.64 4.29
N LYS A 138 7.61 -1.47 3.77
CA LYS A 138 8.45 -2.59 3.33
C LYS A 138 8.80 -3.52 4.50
N THR A 139 9.12 -2.97 5.67
CA THR A 139 9.35 -3.78 6.87
C THR A 139 8.10 -4.54 7.27
N ALA A 140 6.93 -3.89 7.30
CA ALA A 140 5.66 -4.55 7.63
C ALA A 140 5.30 -5.66 6.63
N ILE A 141 5.61 -5.49 5.34
CA ILE A 141 5.46 -6.55 4.33
C ILE A 141 6.37 -7.75 4.64
N VAL A 142 7.64 -7.51 4.98
CA VAL A 142 8.57 -8.58 5.35
C VAL A 142 8.08 -9.32 6.60
N GLU A 143 7.63 -8.60 7.62
CA GLU A 143 7.04 -9.20 8.83
C GLU A 143 5.81 -10.06 8.50
N GLN A 144 4.94 -9.62 7.58
CA GLN A 144 3.81 -10.42 7.12
C GLN A 144 4.25 -11.70 6.41
N VAL A 145 5.31 -11.63 5.58
CA VAL A 145 5.88 -12.80 4.90
C VAL A 145 6.43 -13.79 5.93
N GLU A 146 7.24 -13.31 6.87
CA GLU A 146 7.82 -14.11 7.94
C GLU A 146 6.74 -14.76 8.82
N LYS A 147 5.70 -14.01 9.18
CA LYS A 147 4.55 -14.53 9.93
C LYS A 147 3.77 -15.60 9.15
N HIS A 148 3.65 -15.44 7.83
CA HIS A 148 2.95 -16.41 6.99
C HIS A 148 3.71 -17.74 6.91
N ILE A 149 5.04 -17.71 6.87
CA ILE A 149 5.86 -18.94 6.84
C ILE A 149 6.08 -19.55 8.23
N SER A 150 6.04 -18.74 9.29
CA SER A 150 6.35 -19.17 10.66
C SER A 150 5.29 -20.12 11.20
N LEU A 151 5.72 -21.30 11.64
CA LEU A 151 4.86 -22.36 12.20
C LEU A 151 4.37 -22.08 13.62
N THR A 152 4.91 -21.05 14.25
CA THR A 152 4.59 -20.64 15.62
C THR A 152 3.70 -19.41 15.57
N GLY A 153 2.53 -19.49 16.20
CA GLY A 153 1.62 -18.36 16.40
C GLY A 153 2.14 -17.39 17.45
#